data_AF-A0A2S7LZJ6-F1
#
_entry.id   AF-A0A2S7LZJ6-F1
#
_cell.length_a   1.000
_cell.length_b   1.000
_cell.length_c   1.000
_cell.angle_alpha   90.00
_cell.angle_beta   90.00
_cell.angle_gamma   90.00
#
_symmetry.space_group_name_H-M   'P 1'
#
loop_
_entity.id
_entity.type
_entity.pdbx_description
1 polymer ?
#
loop_
_entity_poly.entity_id
_entity_poly.type
_entity_poly.pdbx_seq_one_letter_code
_entity_poly.pdbx_strand_id
1 'polypeptide(L)'
;MARPAKEGLDYFPLDVGIFEDEKIEAIAGEFGIKGELAVIKLLCAIYKKGYFILWDDLSQATLLKRLPGVSKEMLNQIVNRLVLWGFFDKELFDSVKVLTSENIQATFFEATKRRKTPKPTKYIVNVNSNSQSETVNADINTQSKVKESKVNKSKVNKKETESCINPSSPETSVEKAFFEEPLGEEKLTELIRYYSQNVSPATPVNITDLQYDLADFDGDLELLKEAVNICARNNERRYSYFAGILKNWRANGVKTYADYLNNERERADKKTQNKQYQNKPVRQEKVPEWMNQANGEEEKLSPEEQAELDRQIKDFLEGK
;
A
#
# COMPACT_ATOMS: atom_id res chain seq x y z
N MET A 1 -1.67 -14.10 -15.04
CA MET A 1 -3.10 -14.11 -14.64
C MET A 1 -3.33 -13.01 -13.61
N ALA A 2 -4.43 -12.26 -13.70
CA ALA A 2 -4.78 -11.27 -12.68
C ALA A 2 -5.14 -11.97 -11.37
N ARG A 3 -4.64 -11.45 -10.23
CA ARG A 3 -4.95 -12.01 -8.91
C ARG A 3 -6.43 -11.73 -8.60
N PRO A 4 -7.24 -12.75 -8.24
CA PRO A 4 -8.63 -12.53 -7.85
C PRO A 4 -8.71 -11.55 -6.67
N ALA A 5 -9.65 -10.61 -6.75
CA ALA A 5 -9.90 -9.66 -5.67
C ALA A 5 -10.36 -10.41 -4.42
N LYS A 6 -9.70 -10.17 -3.30
CA LYS A 6 -10.07 -10.76 -2.01
C LYS A 6 -11.12 -9.88 -1.34
N GLU A 7 -12.24 -10.47 -0.94
CA GLU A 7 -13.30 -9.77 -0.21
C GLU A 7 -12.90 -9.48 1.24
N GLY A 8 -12.35 -10.47 1.95
CA GLY A 8 -11.93 -10.34 3.35
C GLY A 8 -10.45 -10.02 3.59
N LEU A 9 -10.02 -10.20 4.84
CA LEU A 9 -8.64 -10.09 5.30
C LEU A 9 -8.03 -11.48 5.54
N ASP A 10 -6.75 -11.64 5.20
CA ASP A 10 -5.98 -12.85 5.55
C ASP A 10 -5.43 -12.79 6.98
N TYR A 11 -5.22 -11.57 7.48
CA TYR A 11 -4.74 -11.24 8.82
C TYR A 11 -5.43 -9.95 9.27
N PHE A 12 -5.60 -9.78 10.58
CA PHE A 12 -6.11 -8.54 11.16
C PHE A 12 -5.30 -8.20 12.42
N PRO A 13 -5.15 -6.91 12.76
CA PRO A 13 -4.51 -6.52 14.01
C PRO A 13 -5.40 -6.90 15.19
N LEU A 14 -4.81 -7.54 16.19
CA LEU A 14 -5.47 -7.90 17.44
C LEU A 14 -4.76 -7.14 18.56
N ASP A 15 -5.52 -6.47 19.42
CA ASP A 15 -4.96 -5.75 20.55
C ASP A 15 -4.29 -6.71 21.52
N VAL A 16 -3.14 -6.32 22.05
CA VAL A 16 -2.40 -7.13 23.02
C VAL A 16 -3.23 -7.34 24.29
N GLY A 17 -3.99 -6.33 24.68
CA GLY A 17 -4.86 -6.31 25.86
C GLY A 17 -6.27 -6.87 25.64
N ILE A 18 -6.48 -7.67 24.59
CA ILE A 18 -7.83 -8.13 24.23
C ILE A 18 -8.42 -9.10 25.27
N PHE A 19 -7.58 -9.82 26.00
CA PHE A 19 -8.04 -10.78 27.02
C PHE A 19 -8.37 -10.09 28.35
N GLU A 20 -7.80 -8.90 28.57
CA GLU A 20 -8.00 -8.04 29.72
C GLU A 20 -9.15 -7.03 29.52
N ASP A 21 -9.83 -7.05 28.37
CA ASP A 21 -11.06 -6.27 28.16
C ASP A 21 -12.17 -6.80 29.08
N GLU A 22 -12.78 -5.93 29.88
CA GLU A 22 -13.86 -6.24 30.82
C GLU A 22 -14.96 -7.12 30.18
N LYS A 23 -15.28 -6.87 28.90
CA LYS A 23 -16.31 -7.63 28.17
C LYS A 23 -15.86 -9.06 27.88
N ILE A 24 -14.58 -9.25 27.55
CA ILE A 24 -14.02 -10.56 27.19
C ILE A 24 -13.69 -11.34 28.47
N GLU A 25 -13.20 -10.67 29.50
CA GLU A 25 -12.99 -11.26 30.83
C GLU A 25 -14.31 -11.74 31.45
N ALA A 26 -15.41 -11.00 31.26
CA ALA A 26 -16.73 -11.47 31.67
C ALA A 26 -17.19 -12.71 30.88
N ILE A 27 -16.88 -12.82 29.57
CA ILE A 27 -17.15 -14.04 28.78
C ILE A 27 -16.29 -15.19 29.31
N ALA A 28 -15.03 -14.93 29.63
CA ALA A 28 -14.11 -15.91 30.18
C ALA A 28 -14.59 -16.42 31.55
N GLY A 29 -15.16 -15.55 32.38
CA GLY A 29 -15.77 -15.93 33.66
C GLY A 29 -16.96 -16.90 33.49
N GLU A 30 -17.83 -16.67 32.51
CA GLU A 30 -19.03 -17.51 32.29
C GLU A 30 -18.72 -18.81 31.52
N PHE A 31 -17.85 -18.75 30.52
CA PHE A 31 -17.65 -19.84 29.54
C PHE A 31 -16.23 -20.42 29.55
N GLY A 32 -15.33 -19.88 30.39
CA GLY A 32 -13.93 -20.25 30.47
C GLY A 32 -13.15 -19.95 29.18
N ILE A 33 -12.07 -20.70 29.00
CA ILE A 33 -11.19 -20.65 27.81
C ILE A 33 -11.98 -20.86 26.50
N LYS A 34 -13.09 -21.60 26.55
CA LYS A 34 -13.96 -21.82 25.38
C LYS A 34 -14.62 -20.53 24.91
N GLY A 35 -14.98 -19.64 25.84
CA GLY A 35 -15.54 -18.33 25.54
C GLY A 35 -14.55 -17.43 24.82
N GLU A 36 -13.36 -17.27 25.37
CA GLU A 36 -12.26 -16.50 24.76
C GLU A 36 -11.93 -17.02 23.35
N LEU A 37 -11.76 -18.34 23.22
CA LEU A 37 -11.47 -18.97 21.94
C LEU A 37 -12.60 -18.72 20.93
N ALA A 38 -13.86 -18.77 21.36
CA ALA A 38 -15.01 -18.49 20.52
C ALA A 38 -14.98 -17.04 20.00
N VAL A 39 -14.68 -16.05 20.85
CA VAL A 39 -14.57 -14.63 20.47
C VAL A 39 -13.51 -14.45 19.37
N ILE A 40 -12.31 -15.00 19.55
CA ILE A 40 -11.23 -14.88 18.56
C ILE A 40 -11.65 -15.54 17.23
N LYS A 41 -12.22 -16.75 17.27
CA LYS A 41 -12.65 -17.44 16.05
C LYS A 41 -13.80 -16.72 15.35
N LEU A 42 -14.67 -16.06 16.11
CA LEU A 42 -15.76 -15.23 15.59
C LEU A 42 -15.19 -14.01 14.86
N LEU A 43 -14.24 -13.29 15.46
CA LEU A 43 -13.51 -12.20 14.80
C LEU A 43 -12.83 -12.67 13.51
N CYS A 44 -12.15 -13.82 13.53
CA CYS A 44 -11.57 -14.40 12.32
C CYS A 44 -12.63 -14.69 11.24
N ALA A 45 -13.82 -15.16 11.62
CA ALA A 45 -14.90 -15.46 10.68
C ALA A 45 -15.48 -14.18 10.05
N ILE A 46 -15.60 -13.12 10.85
CA ILE A 46 -16.05 -11.80 10.39
C ILE A 46 -15.04 -11.22 9.39
N TYR A 47 -13.77 -11.10 9.79
CA TYR A 47 -12.73 -10.51 8.94
C TYR A 47 -12.46 -11.29 7.66
N LYS A 48 -12.66 -12.60 7.66
CA LYS A 48 -12.57 -13.42 6.45
C LYS A 48 -13.65 -13.09 5.41
N LYS A 49 -14.81 -12.60 5.83
CA LYS A 49 -15.90 -12.18 4.95
C LYS A 49 -15.91 -10.67 4.69
N GLY A 50 -15.32 -9.87 5.58
CA GLY A 50 -15.28 -8.42 5.44
C GLY A 50 -15.29 -7.73 6.80
N TYR A 51 -16.30 -6.90 7.04
CA TYR A 51 -16.51 -6.14 8.27
C TYR A 51 -17.79 -6.56 9.02
N PHE A 52 -18.52 -7.54 8.49
CA PHE A 52 -19.71 -8.10 9.11
C PHE A 52 -19.91 -9.55 8.67
N ILE A 53 -20.73 -10.29 9.42
CA ILE A 53 -21.21 -11.61 9.03
C ILE A 53 -22.70 -11.73 9.36
N LEU A 54 -23.46 -12.35 8.46
CA LEU A 54 -24.83 -12.79 8.74
C LEU A 54 -24.79 -14.00 9.67
N TRP A 55 -25.51 -13.92 10.78
CA TRP A 55 -25.56 -14.94 11.83
C TRP A 55 -26.60 -16.02 11.52
N ASP A 56 -26.43 -16.67 10.37
CA ASP A 56 -27.28 -17.77 9.92
C ASP A 56 -26.83 -19.12 10.49
N ASP A 57 -27.70 -20.13 10.45
CA ASP A 57 -27.39 -21.51 10.85
C ASP A 57 -26.13 -22.07 10.16
N LEU A 58 -25.91 -21.72 8.89
CA LEU A 58 -24.71 -22.12 8.15
C LEU A 58 -23.43 -21.49 8.70
N SER A 59 -23.50 -20.23 9.13
CA SER A 59 -22.37 -19.51 9.72
C SER A 59 -22.00 -20.11 11.08
N GLN A 60 -23.01 -20.44 11.88
CA GLN A 60 -22.86 -21.11 13.17
C GLN A 60 -22.23 -22.51 12.99
N ALA A 61 -22.75 -23.32 12.06
CA ALA A 61 -22.21 -24.65 11.78
C ALA A 61 -20.74 -24.60 11.30
N THR A 62 -20.40 -23.60 10.48
CA THR A 62 -19.02 -23.40 10.01
C THR A 62 -18.07 -23.06 11.17
N LEU A 63 -18.55 -22.29 12.15
CA LEU A 63 -17.78 -21.91 13.32
C LEU A 63 -17.64 -23.07 14.31
N LEU A 64 -18.72 -23.83 14.55
CA LEU A 64 -18.72 -25.03 15.40
C LEU A 64 -17.71 -26.08 14.93
N LYS A 65 -17.57 -26.30 13.62
CA LYS A 65 -16.52 -27.19 13.08
C LYS A 65 -15.11 -26.80 13.52
N ARG A 66 -14.85 -25.51 13.77
CA ARG A 66 -13.54 -24.97 14.17
C ARG A 66 -13.37 -24.87 15.68
N LEU A 67 -14.43 -25.09 16.45
CA LEU A 67 -14.48 -25.00 17.90
C LEU A 67 -14.82 -26.38 18.49
N PRO A 68 -13.81 -27.23 18.75
CA PRO A 68 -14.07 -28.51 19.39
C PRO A 68 -14.64 -28.31 20.80
N GLY A 69 -15.75 -28.98 21.10
CA GLY A 69 -16.34 -29.01 22.45
C GLY A 69 -17.20 -27.79 22.82
N VAL A 70 -17.61 -26.97 21.85
CA VAL A 70 -18.63 -25.91 22.00
C VAL A 70 -19.93 -26.38 21.35
N SER A 71 -21.06 -26.29 22.06
CA SER A 71 -22.37 -26.61 21.50
C SER A 71 -22.99 -25.41 20.79
N LYS A 72 -24.02 -25.64 19.97
CA LYS A 72 -24.76 -24.55 19.29
C LYS A 72 -25.43 -23.63 20.31
N GLU A 73 -25.96 -24.17 21.39
CA GLU A 73 -26.59 -23.40 22.46
C GLU A 73 -25.58 -22.50 23.16
N MET A 74 -24.42 -23.06 23.54
CA MET A 74 -23.35 -22.32 24.20
C MET A 74 -22.82 -21.18 23.31
N LEU A 75 -22.65 -21.44 22.01
CA LEU A 75 -22.23 -20.42 21.05
C LEU A 75 -23.24 -19.26 20.95
N ASN A 76 -24.54 -19.58 20.89
CA ASN A 76 -25.58 -18.55 20.86
C ASN A 76 -25.66 -17.77 22.17
N GLN A 77 -25.43 -18.41 23.32
CA GLN A 77 -25.33 -17.72 24.61
C GLN A 77 -24.15 -16.74 24.63
N ILE A 78 -22.96 -17.16 24.17
CA ILE A 78 -21.78 -16.29 24.06
C ILE A 78 -22.09 -15.08 23.18
N VAL A 79 -22.67 -15.28 21.99
CA VAL A 79 -23.00 -14.18 21.08
C VAL A 79 -24.04 -13.23 21.69
N ASN A 80 -25.07 -13.76 22.36
CA ASN A 80 -26.07 -12.93 23.03
C ASN A 80 -25.45 -12.08 24.16
N ARG A 81 -24.48 -12.62 24.91
CA ARG A 81 -23.72 -11.86 25.93
C ARG A 81 -22.86 -10.76 25.29
N LEU A 82 -22.17 -11.06 24.19
CA LEU A 82 -21.37 -10.08 23.45
C LEU A 82 -22.23 -8.94 22.89
N VAL A 83 -23.44 -9.23 22.43
CA VAL A 83 -24.42 -8.20 22.01
C VAL A 83 -24.89 -7.38 23.22
N LEU A 84 -25.21 -8.04 24.33
CA LEU A 84 -25.69 -7.37 25.56
C LEU A 84 -24.65 -6.42 26.15
N TRP A 85 -23.37 -6.78 26.13
CA TRP A 85 -22.27 -5.94 26.60
C TRP A 85 -21.76 -4.93 25.57
N GLY A 86 -22.43 -4.80 24.42
CA GLY A 86 -22.08 -3.84 23.38
C GLY A 86 -20.71 -4.11 22.76
N PHE A 87 -20.31 -5.37 22.66
CA PHE A 87 -19.22 -5.78 21.77
C PHE A 87 -19.69 -5.82 20.32
N PHE A 88 -20.94 -6.24 20.10
CA PHE A 88 -21.64 -6.15 18.82
C PHE A 88 -22.79 -5.14 18.90
N ASP A 89 -23.13 -4.58 17.74
CA ASP A 89 -24.27 -3.69 17.60
C ASP A 89 -25.59 -4.43 17.83
N LYS A 90 -26.36 -3.96 18.81
CA LYS A 90 -27.62 -4.59 19.22
C LYS A 90 -28.71 -4.41 18.18
N GLU A 91 -28.81 -3.24 17.56
CA GLU A 91 -29.86 -2.93 16.59
C GLU A 91 -29.73 -3.80 15.34
N LEU A 92 -28.52 -3.94 14.81
CA LEU A 92 -28.22 -4.77 13.64
C LEU A 92 -28.37 -6.27 13.93
N PHE A 93 -28.07 -6.70 15.14
CA PHE A 93 -28.27 -8.09 15.55
C PHE A 93 -29.75 -8.45 15.73
N ASP A 94 -30.53 -7.58 16.34
CA ASP A 94 -31.95 -7.83 16.58
C ASP A 94 -32.78 -7.72 15.29
N SER A 95 -32.43 -6.79 14.40
CA SER A 95 -33.17 -6.57 13.14
C SER A 95 -32.81 -7.56 12.03
N VAL A 96 -31.52 -7.72 11.71
CA VAL A 96 -31.07 -8.48 10.53
C VAL A 96 -30.21 -9.69 10.90
N LYS A 97 -29.99 -9.95 12.20
CA LYS A 97 -29.07 -11.00 12.67
C LYS A 97 -27.67 -10.82 12.09
N VAL A 98 -27.18 -9.58 12.04
CA VAL A 98 -25.82 -9.26 11.59
C VAL A 98 -24.92 -9.06 12.80
N LEU A 99 -23.74 -9.67 12.78
CA LEU A 99 -22.67 -9.39 13.74
C LEU A 99 -21.67 -8.41 13.14
N THR A 100 -21.66 -7.20 13.70
CA THR A 100 -20.70 -6.15 13.37
C THR A 100 -20.58 -5.17 14.55
N SER A 101 -19.55 -4.34 14.55
CA SER A 101 -19.35 -3.28 15.54
C SER A 101 -18.55 -2.14 14.92
N GLU A 102 -18.60 -0.97 15.54
CA GLU A 102 -17.82 0.20 15.09
C GLU A 102 -16.33 -0.12 15.02
N ASN A 103 -15.77 -0.75 16.04
CA ASN A 103 -14.35 -1.13 16.08
C ASN A 103 -13.99 -2.11 14.97
N ILE A 104 -14.84 -3.11 14.72
CA ILE A 104 -14.61 -4.11 13.66
C ILE A 104 -14.57 -3.42 12.28
N GLN A 105 -15.51 -2.49 12.06
CA GLN A 105 -15.61 -1.74 10.82
C GLN A 105 -14.41 -0.81 10.62
N ALA A 106 -14.04 -0.04 11.65
CA ALA A 106 -12.88 0.86 11.61
C ALA A 106 -11.60 0.10 11.25
N THR A 107 -11.32 -1.02 11.92
CA THR A 107 -10.15 -1.87 11.66
C THR A 107 -10.17 -2.43 10.24
N PHE A 108 -11.33 -2.87 9.74
CA PHE A 108 -11.45 -3.37 8.39
C PHE A 108 -11.23 -2.27 7.34
N PHE A 109 -11.80 -1.07 7.53
CA PHE A 109 -11.62 0.04 6.60
C PHE A 109 -10.18 0.54 6.59
N GLU A 110 -9.50 0.59 7.73
CA GLU A 110 -8.08 0.94 7.77
C GLU A 110 -7.23 -0.09 7.03
N ALA A 111 -7.49 -1.39 7.25
CA ALA A 111 -6.79 -2.48 6.55
C ALA A 111 -7.07 -2.52 5.04
N THR A 112 -8.25 -2.04 4.61
CA THR A 112 -8.67 -2.04 3.20
C THR A 112 -8.52 -0.69 2.49
N LYS A 113 -8.05 0.35 3.19
CA LYS A 113 -7.87 1.73 2.68
C LYS A 113 -7.11 1.83 1.35
N ARG A 114 -6.17 0.92 1.11
CA ARG A 114 -5.34 0.89 -0.11
C ARG A 114 -5.91 0.02 -1.24
N ARG A 115 -7.00 -0.72 -1.00
CA ARG A 115 -7.62 -1.57 -2.02
C ARG A 115 -8.41 -0.71 -3.00
N LYS A 116 -8.36 -1.05 -4.29
CA LYS A 116 -9.15 -0.40 -5.35
C LYS A 116 -10.60 -0.90 -5.41
N THR A 117 -11.11 -1.50 -4.34
CA THR A 117 -12.46 -2.09 -4.28
C THR A 117 -13.50 -1.00 -3.99
N PRO A 118 -14.75 -1.17 -4.46
CA PRO A 118 -15.81 -0.20 -4.21
C PRO A 118 -16.03 -0.01 -2.70
N LYS A 119 -16.39 1.21 -2.31
CA LYS A 119 -16.66 1.54 -0.91
C LYS A 119 -17.80 0.65 -0.39
N PRO A 120 -17.62 0.05 0.80
CA PRO A 120 -18.67 -0.75 1.42
C PRO A 120 -19.89 0.13 1.71
N THR A 121 -21.08 -0.42 1.48
CA THR A 121 -22.36 0.32 1.56
C THR A 121 -23.41 -0.36 2.45
N LYS A 122 -23.18 -1.59 2.92
CA LYS A 122 -24.19 -2.36 3.69
C LYS A 122 -23.81 -2.47 5.16
N TYR A 123 -24.78 -2.31 6.08
CA TYR A 123 -24.63 -2.50 7.53
C TYR A 123 -23.49 -1.71 8.19
N ILE A 124 -23.35 -0.43 7.85
CA ILE A 124 -22.35 0.46 8.48
C ILE A 124 -22.97 1.10 9.72
N VAL A 125 -22.27 1.01 10.85
CA VAL A 125 -22.75 1.50 12.16
C VAL A 125 -22.52 3.01 12.30
N ASN A 126 -21.44 3.56 11.70
CA ASN A 126 -21.13 4.98 11.80
C ASN A 126 -21.12 5.66 10.42
N VAL A 127 -22.16 6.44 10.11
CA VAL A 127 -22.25 7.29 8.92
C VAL A 127 -21.69 8.67 9.24
N ASN A 128 -20.40 8.76 9.58
CA ASN A 128 -19.73 10.06 9.51
C ASN A 128 -19.24 10.31 8.09
N SER A 129 -20.10 11.04 7.39
CA SER A 129 -19.83 11.70 6.12
C SER A 129 -18.52 12.48 6.18
N ASN A 130 -17.71 12.33 5.13
CA ASN A 130 -16.48 13.08 4.84
C ASN A 130 -15.19 12.61 5.53
N SER A 131 -14.60 11.52 5.04
CA SER A 131 -13.16 11.52 4.82
C SER A 131 -12.90 11.50 3.32
N GLN A 132 -12.51 12.67 2.80
CA GLN A 132 -11.68 12.70 1.60
C GLN A 132 -10.46 11.84 1.91
N SER A 133 -10.36 10.69 1.26
CA SER A 133 -9.20 9.82 1.38
C SER A 133 -8.03 10.51 0.68
N GLU A 134 -7.25 11.29 1.43
CA GLU A 134 -5.87 11.54 1.07
C GLU A 134 -5.17 10.17 1.02
N THR A 135 -4.81 9.74 -0.18
CA THR A 135 -3.97 8.56 -0.40
C THR A 135 -2.56 8.85 0.09
N VAL A 136 -2.36 8.81 1.40
CA VAL A 136 -1.03 8.71 2.00
C VAL A 136 -0.55 7.29 1.77
N ASN A 137 0.33 7.11 0.77
CA ASN A 137 1.11 5.91 0.59
C ASN A 137 2.04 5.74 1.81
N ALA A 138 1.57 5.06 2.85
CA ALA A 138 2.45 4.63 3.93
C ALA A 138 3.24 3.41 3.43
N ASP A 139 4.38 3.66 2.79
CA ASP A 139 5.38 2.64 2.52
C ASP A 139 5.88 2.09 3.87
N ILE A 140 5.27 1.00 4.33
CA ILE A 140 5.76 0.23 5.48
C ILE A 140 6.19 -1.13 4.93
N ASN A 141 7.23 -1.10 4.10
CA ASN A 141 8.14 -2.22 3.99
C ASN A 141 9.55 -1.69 4.25
N THR A 142 9.96 -1.83 5.50
CA THR A 142 11.26 -1.40 5.98
C THR A 142 12.31 -2.42 5.54
N GLN A 143 13.00 -2.14 4.43
CA GLN A 143 14.32 -2.71 4.19
C GLN A 143 15.37 -1.61 4.40
N SER A 144 16.03 -1.67 5.55
CA SER A 144 17.07 -0.76 6.06
C SER A 144 18.24 -0.60 5.09
N LYS A 145 18.78 0.59 4.79
CA LYS A 145 19.84 1.37 5.49
C LYS A 145 20.30 2.43 4.45
N VAL A 146 20.73 3.67 4.69
CA VAL A 146 21.30 4.39 5.84
C VAL A 146 21.42 5.90 5.46
N LYS A 147 21.09 6.79 6.42
CA LYS A 147 21.60 8.16 6.75
C LYS A 147 21.70 9.26 5.67
N GLU A 148 21.60 10.57 5.93
CA GLU A 148 21.23 11.54 7.01
C GLU A 148 21.25 12.91 6.28
N SER A 149 20.46 13.95 6.56
CA SER A 149 20.50 14.89 7.72
C SER A 149 19.51 16.05 7.40
N LYS A 150 18.60 16.45 8.32
CA LYS A 150 18.64 17.64 9.23
C LYS A 150 18.71 18.98 8.46
N VAL A 151 17.81 19.97 8.61
CA VAL A 151 17.54 20.80 9.81
C VAL A 151 16.28 21.71 9.61
N ASN A 152 15.64 22.00 10.74
CA ASN A 152 14.51 22.87 11.10
C ASN A 152 14.49 24.37 10.68
N LYS A 153 13.27 24.95 10.65
CA LYS A 153 12.77 26.20 11.32
C LYS A 153 11.50 26.70 10.59
N SER A 154 10.47 27.36 11.14
CA SER A 154 9.95 27.67 12.49
C SER A 154 8.61 28.44 12.33
N LYS A 155 7.67 28.26 13.27
CA LYS A 155 6.47 29.06 13.68
C LYS A 155 6.19 30.43 13.03
N VAL A 156 4.89 30.73 12.77
CA VAL A 156 4.08 31.79 13.46
C VAL A 156 2.58 31.74 13.04
N ASN A 157 1.71 31.93 14.05
CA ASN A 157 0.24 32.12 14.03
C ASN A 157 -0.22 33.43 13.37
N LYS A 158 -1.40 33.43 12.71
CA LYS A 158 -2.53 34.33 13.07
C LYS A 158 -3.86 33.94 12.41
N LYS A 159 -4.91 34.19 13.20
CA LYS A 159 -6.35 33.93 13.08
C LYS A 159 -7.11 34.94 12.20
N GLU A 160 -8.31 34.51 11.77
CA GLU A 160 -9.57 35.29 11.56
C GLU A 160 -9.54 36.33 10.41
N THR A 161 -10.55 36.62 9.57
CA THR A 161 -12.02 36.39 9.54
C THR A 161 -12.55 36.89 8.18
N GLU A 162 -13.59 36.23 7.68
CA GLU A 162 -14.81 36.74 7.00
C GLU A 162 -14.81 37.88 5.95
N SER A 163 -15.51 37.55 4.84
CA SER A 163 -16.55 38.32 4.14
C SER A 163 -16.23 39.16 2.89
N CYS A 164 -16.96 38.76 1.83
CA CYS A 164 -17.57 39.44 0.68
C CYS A 164 -17.36 40.95 0.49
N ILE A 165 -17.14 41.36 -0.78
CA ILE A 165 -17.95 42.33 -1.58
C ILE A 165 -17.18 42.62 -2.90
N ASN A 166 -17.79 42.29 -4.05
CA ASN A 166 -17.59 42.96 -5.34
C ASN A 166 -18.63 44.10 -5.45
N PRO A 167 -18.60 45.03 -6.44
CA PRO A 167 -17.57 45.39 -7.43
C PRO A 167 -17.31 46.92 -7.51
N SER A 168 -16.27 47.37 -8.22
CA SER A 168 -16.35 48.50 -9.19
C SER A 168 -14.96 48.86 -9.76
N SER A 169 -14.88 48.86 -11.09
CA SER A 169 -13.89 49.61 -11.92
C SER A 169 -14.09 51.14 -11.71
N PRO A 170 -13.19 52.09 -12.10
CA PRO A 170 -12.51 52.18 -13.40
C PRO A 170 -11.01 52.60 -13.43
N GLU A 171 -10.33 52.06 -14.45
CA GLU A 171 -9.31 52.63 -15.35
C GLU A 171 -8.49 53.88 -14.97
N THR A 172 -7.15 53.79 -15.03
CA THR A 172 -6.24 54.61 -15.89
C THR A 172 -4.80 54.05 -15.77
N SER A 173 -4.24 53.41 -16.80
CA SER A 173 -3.31 53.99 -17.78
C SER A 173 -1.90 54.33 -17.25
N VAL A 174 -0.98 53.36 -17.19
CA VAL A 174 0.31 53.34 -17.91
C VAL A 174 1.13 52.13 -17.46
N GLU A 175 1.26 51.13 -18.35
CA GLU A 175 2.49 50.35 -18.57
C GLU A 175 2.26 49.46 -19.81
N LYS A 176 2.07 50.16 -20.94
CA LYS A 176 2.17 49.58 -22.29
C LYS A 176 3.64 49.28 -22.57
N ALA A 177 4.10 48.09 -22.17
CA ALA A 177 5.36 47.52 -22.63
C ALA A 177 5.31 45.98 -22.72
N PHE A 178 4.14 45.40 -23.00
CA PHE A 178 3.98 43.93 -23.02
C PHE A 178 3.11 43.38 -24.15
N PHE A 179 2.90 44.15 -25.22
CA PHE A 179 2.21 43.67 -26.42
C PHE A 179 3.13 43.79 -27.63
N GLU A 180 3.93 42.75 -27.83
CA GLU A 180 4.37 42.29 -29.14
C GLU A 180 4.85 40.83 -28.99
N GLU A 181 3.92 39.88 -29.09
CA GLU A 181 4.18 38.60 -29.76
C GLU A 181 2.85 37.90 -30.10
N PRO A 182 2.45 37.85 -31.39
CA PRO A 182 1.28 37.08 -31.86
C PRO A 182 1.54 35.56 -31.89
N LEU A 183 2.57 35.07 -31.19
CA LEU A 183 3.08 33.70 -31.32
C LEU A 183 2.40 32.68 -30.39
N GLY A 184 1.60 33.15 -29.42
CA GLY A 184 0.93 32.29 -28.44
C GLY A 184 -0.29 31.54 -28.99
N GLU A 185 -1.02 32.15 -29.92
CA GLU A 185 -2.26 31.58 -30.47
C GLU A 185 -2.01 30.42 -31.44
N GLU A 186 -0.95 30.49 -32.26
CA GLU A 186 -0.63 29.45 -33.24
C GLU A 186 -0.22 28.14 -32.55
N LYS A 187 0.67 28.23 -31.54
CA LYS A 187 1.10 27.07 -30.75
C LYS A 187 -0.07 26.42 -30.02
N LEU A 188 -0.95 27.25 -29.43
CA LEU A 188 -2.15 26.77 -28.75
C LEU A 188 -3.10 26.08 -29.74
N THR A 189 -3.33 26.66 -30.91
CA THR A 189 -4.18 26.08 -31.95
C THR A 189 -3.63 24.73 -32.42
N GLU A 190 -2.31 24.64 -32.61
CA GLU A 190 -1.66 23.38 -32.99
C GLU A 190 -1.77 22.32 -31.89
N LEU A 191 -1.60 22.72 -30.62
CA LEU A 191 -1.76 21.84 -29.46
C LEU A 191 -3.20 21.32 -29.34
N ILE A 192 -4.20 22.20 -29.46
CA ILE A 192 -5.62 21.84 -29.42
C ILE A 192 -5.93 20.83 -30.52
N ARG A 193 -5.46 21.09 -31.76
CA ARG A 193 -5.61 20.16 -32.88
C ARG A 193 -4.99 18.81 -32.56
N TYR A 194 -3.75 18.79 -32.08
CA TYR A 194 -3.02 17.55 -31.77
C TYR A 194 -3.66 16.75 -30.63
N TYR A 195 -4.09 17.44 -29.57
CA TYR A 195 -4.82 16.85 -28.46
C TYR A 195 -6.15 16.24 -28.91
N SER A 196 -6.92 16.98 -29.73
CA SER A 196 -8.23 16.52 -30.23
C SER A 196 -8.15 15.27 -31.10
N GLN A 197 -7.07 15.13 -31.88
CA GLN A 197 -6.84 13.97 -32.75
C GLN A 197 -6.48 12.70 -31.98
N ASN A 198 -5.74 12.81 -30.86
CA ASN A 198 -5.14 11.65 -30.18
C ASN A 198 -5.84 11.29 -28.85
N VAL A 199 -6.41 12.26 -28.16
CA VAL A 199 -6.99 12.08 -26.82
C VAL A 199 -8.50 12.16 -26.88
N SER A 200 -9.07 13.36 -26.91
CA SER A 200 -10.51 13.58 -26.81
C SER A 200 -10.88 14.89 -27.50
N PRO A 201 -12.09 15.04 -28.04
CA PRO A 201 -12.57 16.32 -28.55
C PRO A 201 -12.36 17.42 -27.52
N ALA A 202 -11.71 18.52 -27.93
CA ALA A 202 -11.40 19.62 -27.02
C ALA A 202 -12.71 20.34 -26.65
N THR A 203 -13.14 20.20 -25.40
CA THR A 203 -14.24 20.99 -24.85
C THR A 203 -13.75 22.40 -24.52
N PRO A 204 -14.65 23.40 -24.39
CA PRO A 204 -14.25 24.76 -24.02
C PRO A 204 -13.42 24.82 -22.73
N VAL A 205 -13.73 23.97 -21.74
CA VAL A 205 -12.98 23.83 -20.49
C VAL A 205 -11.56 23.30 -20.74
N ASN A 206 -11.43 22.25 -21.56
CA ASN A 206 -10.11 21.71 -21.88
C ASN A 206 -9.27 22.73 -22.66
N ILE A 207 -9.88 23.57 -23.50
CA ILE A 207 -9.17 24.60 -24.26
C ILE A 207 -8.58 25.65 -23.33
N THR A 208 -9.34 26.12 -22.34
CA THR A 208 -8.82 27.06 -21.32
C THR A 208 -7.71 26.42 -20.51
N ASP A 209 -7.87 25.16 -20.12
CA ASP A 209 -6.85 24.48 -19.31
C ASP A 209 -5.56 24.23 -20.11
N LEU A 210 -5.66 23.85 -21.39
CA LEU A 210 -4.52 23.73 -22.30
C LEU A 210 -3.80 25.07 -22.52
N GLN A 211 -4.53 26.18 -22.50
CA GLN A 211 -3.94 27.52 -22.59
C GLN A 211 -3.13 27.85 -21.32
N TYR A 212 -3.65 27.54 -20.13
CA TYR A 212 -2.91 27.70 -18.88
C TYR A 212 -1.70 26.78 -18.81
N ASP A 213 -1.87 25.50 -19.21
CA ASP A 213 -0.76 24.55 -19.27
C ASP A 213 0.34 25.05 -20.22
N LEU A 214 0.00 25.58 -21.40
CA LEU A 214 0.99 26.12 -22.34
C LEU A 214 1.78 27.29 -21.74
N ALA A 215 1.13 28.16 -20.94
CA ALA A 215 1.81 29.24 -20.25
C ALA A 215 2.72 28.73 -19.12
N ASP A 216 2.30 27.70 -18.38
CA ASP A 216 3.06 27.13 -17.26
C ASP A 216 4.38 26.44 -17.68
N PHE A 217 4.44 25.90 -18.90
CA PHE A 217 5.60 25.22 -19.47
C PHE A 217 6.39 26.12 -20.43
N ASP A 218 6.41 27.43 -20.19
CA ASP A 218 7.16 28.42 -20.97
C ASP A 218 6.85 28.40 -22.49
N GLY A 219 5.65 27.94 -22.86
CA GLY A 219 5.24 27.81 -24.26
C GLY A 219 5.89 26.64 -25.02
N ASP A 220 6.42 25.63 -24.32
CA ASP A 220 7.03 24.45 -24.94
C ASP A 220 5.98 23.46 -25.48
N LEU A 221 5.70 23.60 -26.77
CA LEU A 221 4.74 22.78 -27.49
C LEU A 221 5.18 21.31 -27.62
N GLU A 222 6.49 21.04 -27.70
CA GLU A 222 7.00 19.68 -27.92
C GLU A 222 6.77 18.81 -26.69
N LEU A 223 6.99 19.39 -25.50
CA LEU A 223 6.73 18.74 -24.24
C LEU A 223 5.25 18.34 -24.09
N LEU A 224 4.33 19.26 -24.41
CA LEU A 224 2.89 18.99 -24.31
C LEU A 224 2.41 17.97 -25.37
N LYS A 225 2.98 18.00 -26.58
CA LYS A 225 2.75 16.95 -27.59
C LYS A 225 3.23 15.58 -27.10
N GLU A 226 4.34 15.51 -26.37
CA GLU A 226 4.80 14.24 -25.81
C GLU A 226 3.88 13.74 -24.69
N ALA A 227 3.31 14.63 -23.86
CA ALA A 227 2.27 14.25 -22.90
C ALA A 227 1.06 13.63 -23.61
N VAL A 228 0.62 14.23 -24.73
CA VAL A 228 -0.45 13.67 -25.57
C VAL A 228 -0.07 12.29 -26.13
N ASN A 229 1.17 12.11 -26.59
CA ASN A 229 1.66 10.81 -27.05
C ASN A 229 1.62 9.74 -25.95
N ILE A 230 1.97 10.11 -24.72
CA ILE A 230 1.92 9.19 -23.57
C ILE A 230 0.46 8.78 -23.29
N CYS A 231 -0.48 9.72 -23.32
CA CYS A 231 -1.92 9.41 -23.20
C CYS A 231 -2.37 8.42 -24.27
N ALA A 232 -1.97 8.65 -25.53
CA ALA A 232 -2.33 7.80 -26.66
C ALA A 232 -1.74 6.39 -26.55
N ARG A 233 -0.45 6.27 -26.19
CA ARG A 233 0.27 4.99 -26.00
C ARG A 233 -0.33 4.15 -24.86
N ASN A 234 -0.76 4.80 -23.78
CA ASN A 234 -1.36 4.12 -22.62
C ASN A 234 -2.87 3.85 -22.77
N ASN A 235 -3.48 4.26 -23.89
CA ASN A 235 -4.91 4.17 -24.16
C ASN A 235 -5.79 4.88 -23.09
N GLU A 236 -5.24 5.89 -22.42
CA GLU A 236 -5.93 6.69 -21.40
C GLU A 236 -6.32 8.05 -21.99
N ARG A 237 -7.40 8.04 -22.78
CA ARG A 237 -7.88 9.17 -23.58
C ARG A 237 -8.76 10.16 -22.80
N ARG A 238 -8.31 10.59 -21.63
CA ARG A 238 -9.06 11.52 -20.74
C ARG A 238 -8.18 12.71 -20.35
N TYR A 239 -8.75 13.91 -20.31
CA TYR A 239 -8.01 15.11 -19.88
C TYR A 239 -7.42 14.97 -18.47
N SER A 240 -8.12 14.30 -17.55
CA SER A 240 -7.61 14.05 -16.19
C SER A 240 -6.30 13.26 -16.15
N TYR A 241 -6.08 12.34 -17.11
CA TYR A 241 -4.83 11.61 -17.23
C TYR A 241 -3.72 12.51 -17.76
N PHE A 242 -4.02 13.31 -18.79
CA PHE A 242 -3.12 14.33 -19.34
C PHE A 242 -2.67 15.33 -18.25
N ALA A 243 -3.60 15.91 -17.50
CA ALA A 243 -3.31 16.81 -16.39
C ALA A 243 -2.48 16.12 -15.28
N GLY A 244 -2.69 14.81 -15.06
CA GLY A 244 -1.90 13.99 -14.14
C GLY A 244 -0.43 13.87 -14.56
N ILE A 245 -0.15 13.71 -15.86
CA ILE A 245 1.21 13.70 -16.42
C ILE A 245 1.87 15.05 -16.17
N LEU A 246 1.19 16.15 -16.52
CA LEU A 246 1.73 17.50 -16.32
C LEU A 246 1.98 17.82 -14.85
N LYS A 247 1.10 17.38 -13.94
CA LYS A 247 1.31 17.51 -12.49
C LYS A 247 2.57 16.76 -12.03
N ASN A 248 2.83 15.57 -12.58
CA ASN A 248 4.05 14.82 -12.27
C ASN A 248 5.31 15.53 -12.78
N TRP A 249 5.25 16.12 -13.98
CA TRP A 249 6.36 16.89 -14.54
C TRP A 249 6.65 18.16 -13.74
N ARG A 250 5.61 18.91 -13.35
CA ARG A 250 5.73 20.06 -12.43
C ARG A 250 6.41 19.66 -11.11
N ALA A 251 6.02 18.52 -10.53
CA ALA A 251 6.62 18.03 -9.28
C ALA A 251 8.10 17.61 -9.43
N ASN A 252 8.50 17.15 -10.61
CA ASN A 252 9.88 16.77 -10.92
C ASN A 252 10.72 17.94 -11.49
N GLY A 253 10.15 19.14 -11.59
CA GLY A 253 10.83 20.32 -12.14
C GLY A 253 11.11 20.26 -13.65
N VAL A 254 10.38 19.42 -14.40
CA VAL A 254 10.52 19.33 -15.86
C VAL A 254 9.71 20.45 -16.50
N LYS A 255 10.38 21.43 -17.10
CA LYS A 255 9.72 22.58 -17.76
C LYS A 255 9.90 22.58 -19.27
N THR A 256 11.02 22.09 -19.76
CA THR A 256 11.35 22.04 -21.19
C THR A 256 11.47 20.61 -21.69
N TYR A 257 11.29 20.38 -22.99
CA TYR A 257 11.45 19.08 -23.65
C TYR A 257 12.86 18.48 -23.43
N ALA A 258 13.89 19.33 -23.36
CA ALA A 258 15.25 18.91 -23.02
C ALA A 258 15.35 18.32 -21.61
N ASP A 259 14.66 18.91 -20.63
CA ASP A 259 14.62 18.40 -19.25
C ASP A 259 13.90 17.06 -19.18
N TYR A 260 12.83 16.90 -19.96
CA TYR A 260 12.11 15.64 -20.07
C TYR A 260 13.02 14.51 -20.58
N LEU A 261 13.82 14.79 -21.62
CA LEU A 261 14.74 13.81 -22.18
C LEU A 261 15.84 13.41 -21.19
N ASN A 262 16.37 14.37 -20.42
CA ASN A 262 17.33 14.08 -19.36
C ASN A 262 16.69 13.24 -18.25
N ASN A 263 15.45 13.53 -17.85
CA ASN A 263 14.74 12.75 -16.85
C ASN A 263 14.48 11.31 -17.31
N GLU A 264 14.10 11.11 -18.57
CA GLU A 264 13.89 9.77 -19.14
C GLU A 264 15.20 8.98 -19.23
N ARG A 265 16.34 9.63 -19.55
CA ARG A 265 17.67 9.00 -19.48
C ARG A 265 18.01 8.55 -18.05
N GLU A 266 17.83 9.43 -17.07
CA GLU A 266 18.05 9.08 -15.67
C GLU A 266 17.14 7.93 -15.19
N ARG A 267 15.87 7.91 -15.63
CA ARG A 267 14.94 6.82 -15.33
C ARG A 267 15.40 5.49 -15.95
N ALA A 268 15.93 5.52 -17.18
CA ALA A 268 16.47 4.34 -17.84
C ALA A 268 17.74 3.82 -17.12
N ASP A 269 18.64 4.71 -16.71
CA ASP A 269 19.86 4.35 -15.99
C ASP A 269 19.56 3.76 -14.61
N LYS A 270 18.64 4.37 -13.84
CA LYS A 270 18.19 3.86 -12.54
C LYS A 270 17.55 2.46 -12.66
N LYS A 271 16.79 2.20 -13.73
CA LYS A 271 16.19 0.89 -14.00
C LYS A 271 17.25 -0.17 -14.30
N THR A 272 18.36 0.21 -14.95
CA THR A 272 19.48 -0.68 -15.25
C THR A 272 20.29 -1.00 -13.98
N GLN A 273 20.60 0.01 -13.15
CA GLN A 273 21.31 -0.20 -11.88
C GLN A 273 20.52 -1.09 -10.91
N ASN A 274 19.21 -0.88 -10.76
CA ASN A 274 18.39 -1.71 -9.85
C ASN A 274 18.33 -3.18 -10.25
N LYS A 275 18.37 -3.51 -11.54
CA LYS A 275 18.46 -4.92 -12.00
C LYS A 275 19.79 -5.56 -11.58
N GLN A 276 20.87 -4.78 -11.55
CA GLN A 276 22.20 -5.27 -11.19
C GLN A 276 22.34 -5.55 -9.69
N TYR A 277 21.65 -4.76 -8.83
CA TYR A 277 21.59 -4.99 -7.39
C TYR A 277 20.71 -6.19 -6.99
N GLN A 278 19.61 -6.44 -7.71
CA GLN A 278 18.72 -7.57 -7.45
C GLN A 278 19.35 -8.95 -7.77
N ASN A 279 20.43 -8.99 -8.56
CA ASN A 279 21.10 -10.23 -8.95
C ASN A 279 22.23 -10.68 -8.00
N LYS A 280 22.47 -9.99 -6.88
CA LYS A 280 23.45 -10.45 -5.89
C LYS A 280 22.76 -11.39 -4.88
N PRO A 281 23.20 -12.65 -4.73
CA PRO A 281 22.58 -13.56 -3.76
C PRO A 281 22.76 -13.00 -2.35
N VAL A 282 21.64 -12.94 -1.61
CA VAL A 282 21.51 -12.31 -0.27
C VAL A 282 22.35 -13.02 0.79
N ARG A 283 22.77 -14.27 0.55
CA ARG A 283 23.53 -15.08 1.49
C ARG A 283 24.74 -15.68 0.77
N GLN A 284 25.94 -15.28 1.20
CA GLN A 284 27.17 -15.99 0.91
C GLN A 284 27.48 -16.85 2.13
N GLU A 285 27.41 -18.18 1.99
CA GLU A 285 27.82 -19.07 3.07
C GLU A 285 29.33 -18.92 3.27
N LYS A 286 29.76 -18.73 4.53
CA LYS A 286 31.18 -18.77 4.86
C LYS A 286 31.63 -20.22 4.76
N VAL A 287 32.17 -20.59 3.60
CA VAL A 287 32.83 -21.87 3.43
C VAL A 287 34.03 -21.92 4.38
N PRO A 288 34.15 -22.97 5.22
CA PRO A 288 35.29 -23.14 6.10
C PRO A 288 36.61 -23.12 5.33
N GLU A 289 37.66 -22.56 5.93
CA GLU A 289 38.98 -22.41 5.28
C GLU A 289 39.56 -23.75 4.80
N TRP A 290 39.27 -24.85 5.50
CA TRP A 290 39.71 -26.20 5.14
C TRP A 290 39.10 -26.70 3.82
N MET A 291 37.95 -26.18 3.38
CA MET A 291 37.32 -26.61 2.12
C MET A 291 38.08 -26.14 0.88
N ASN A 292 38.87 -25.07 1.04
CA ASN A 292 39.74 -24.54 -0.01
C ASN A 292 41.20 -24.99 0.15
N GLN A 293 41.53 -25.72 1.21
CA GLN A 293 42.84 -26.36 1.34
C GLN A 293 42.82 -27.60 0.45
N ALA A 294 43.39 -27.46 -0.75
CA ALA A 294 43.73 -28.62 -1.57
C ALA A 294 44.57 -29.56 -0.71
N ASN A 295 44.05 -30.76 -0.45
CA ASN A 295 44.64 -31.83 0.36
C ASN A 295 46.15 -31.67 0.51
N GLY A 296 46.59 -31.11 1.64
CA GLY A 296 48.00 -31.11 2.01
C GLY A 296 48.45 -32.56 2.00
N GLU A 297 49.52 -32.82 1.25
CA GLU A 297 50.14 -34.12 1.06
C GLU A 297 50.17 -34.88 2.39
N GLU A 298 49.38 -35.95 2.52
CA GLU A 298 49.47 -36.84 3.69
C GLU A 298 50.91 -37.37 3.73
N GLU A 299 51.68 -36.98 4.76
CA GLU A 299 52.98 -37.56 5.03
C GLU A 299 52.78 -39.07 5.21
N LYS A 300 53.15 -39.84 4.18
CA LYS A 300 53.09 -41.30 4.23
C LYS A 300 54.09 -41.75 5.31
N LEU A 301 53.61 -42.54 6.28
CA LEU A 301 54.45 -43.13 7.32
C LEU A 301 55.67 -43.82 6.70
N SER A 302 56.81 -43.72 7.38
CA SER A 302 58.03 -44.38 6.93
C SER A 302 57.79 -45.90 6.82
N PRO A 303 58.39 -46.60 5.83
CA PRO A 303 58.25 -48.05 5.68
C PRO A 303 58.58 -48.83 6.96
N GLU A 304 59.49 -48.29 7.79
CA GLU A 304 59.87 -48.87 9.08
C GLU A 304 58.74 -48.77 10.11
N GLU A 305 58.09 -47.61 10.21
CA GLU A 305 56.95 -47.38 11.12
C GLU A 305 55.75 -48.21 10.71
N GLN A 306 55.54 -48.38 9.39
CA GLN A 306 54.49 -49.25 8.86
C GLN A 306 54.72 -50.71 9.23
N ALA A 307 55.97 -51.19 9.12
CA ALA A 307 56.33 -52.56 9.48
C ALA A 307 56.26 -52.83 10.99
N GLU A 308 56.56 -51.82 11.82
CA GLU A 308 56.42 -51.90 13.27
C GLU A 308 54.95 -51.94 13.69
N LEU A 309 54.10 -51.14 13.06
CA LEU A 309 52.65 -51.19 13.24
C LEU A 309 52.10 -52.59 12.87
N ASP A 310 52.53 -53.13 11.74
CA ASP A 310 52.12 -54.46 11.29
C ASP A 310 52.59 -55.57 12.25
N ARG A 311 53.78 -55.44 12.83
CA ARG A 311 54.26 -56.35 13.88
C ARG A 311 53.41 -56.25 15.15
N GLN A 312 53.09 -55.04 15.60
CA GLN A 312 52.23 -54.86 16.78
C GLN A 312 50.83 -55.45 16.55
N ILE A 313 50.27 -55.28 15.35
CA ILE A 313 48.99 -55.88 14.97
C ILE A 313 49.10 -57.41 14.98
N LYS A 314 50.20 -57.96 14.47
CA LYS A 314 50.42 -59.41 14.39
C LYS A 314 50.62 -60.05 15.76
N ASP A 315 51.42 -59.46 16.64
CA ASP A 315 51.62 -59.93 18.02
C ASP A 315 50.31 -59.87 18.82
N PHE A 316 49.48 -58.83 18.59
CA PHE A 316 48.15 -58.73 19.21
C PHE A 316 47.19 -59.83 18.74
N LEU A 317 47.35 -60.33 17.51
CA LEU A 317 46.52 -61.39 16.92
C LEU A 317 46.99 -62.80 17.29
N GLU A 318 48.30 -63.02 17.46
CA GLU A 318 48.89 -64.33 17.76
C GLU A 318 49.01 -64.62 19.28
N GLY A 319 48.84 -63.62 20.15
CA GLY A 319 48.91 -63.74 21.61
C GLY A 319 47.69 -64.37 22.32
N LYS A 320 46.98 -65.33 21.70
CA LYS A 320 45.89 -66.10 22.33
C LYS A 320 46.07 -67.61 22.16
#